data_AF-A0A1D2I5P2-F1
#
_entry.id   AF-A0A1D2I5P2-F1
#
_cell.length_a   1.000
_cell.length_b   1.000
_cell.length_c   1.000
_cell.angle_alpha   90.00
_cell.angle_beta   90.00
_cell.angle_gamma   90.00
#
_symmetry.space_group_name_H-M   'P 1'
#
loop_
_entity.id
_entity.type
_entity.pdbx_description
1 polymer ?
#
loop_
_entity_poly.entity_id
_entity_poly.type
_entity_poly.pdbx_seq_one_letter_code
_entity_poly.pdbx_strand_id
1 'polypeptide(L)'
;MNRTPDGAPPLPLPLPLPLRFGYGTNGLADLRLDDALALLADLGYDGVGLTLDHMHLDPLAPDLAARTRRVARRLDDLGLGVTVETGARYVLDPRRKHGPSLLDPDPDDRARRVDLLVRAVQVAADLGAHALHCFSGTAPVGTDEDTAWKRLAEALTPVLDAATSAGVPLAVEPEPGHLLATLADFHRLRRALGDPEPLGLTLDIGHCQCLEPLPPADCVRAAAPWLRHVQIEDMRRGVHEHLPFGDGEIDFPPVLAALAATGYQGLTVVELPRHSHAGPHFAAHSLPFLHTAARTAATTSAPATPAALPTTELHRLLTARLDGAARAWLDQALDAAAAHPGAHGPISVWELRLAEAGRRCGAAHADAARVLILHAARADAEALARVYHQGTADERRAVLHALPHLVPGPEARPLVEDALRTNDTRLVAAAVGPYCARHLDAHAWRHAVLKCLFTGVTLDRVADLARRARGDGELARMLGDYADERTAAGRPVPEDLHRVRTLALAPDPDPQPDPAEPAPAADSASSTPSHTTDDPHGKES
;
A
#
# COMPACT_ATOMS: atom_id res chain seq x y z
N MET A 1 -47.67 23.13 3.99
CA MET A 1 -47.62 21.66 4.12
C MET A 1 -46.94 21.12 2.86
N ASN A 2 -45.62 20.96 2.89
CA ASN A 2 -44.88 20.11 1.96
C ASN A 2 -43.49 19.89 2.57
N ARG A 3 -43.29 18.67 3.08
CA ARG A 3 -42.03 18.19 3.66
C ARG A 3 -41.06 17.91 2.51
N THR A 4 -39.87 18.49 2.57
CA THR A 4 -38.70 17.99 1.86
C THR A 4 -38.29 16.64 2.47
N PRO A 5 -37.92 15.62 1.67
CA PRO A 5 -37.55 14.32 2.20
C PRO A 5 -36.13 14.36 2.77
N ASP A 6 -35.98 13.66 3.89
CA ASP A 6 -34.76 13.50 4.68
C ASP A 6 -33.53 13.09 3.85
N GLY A 7 -32.41 13.72 4.20
CA GLY A 7 -31.08 13.34 3.74
C GLY A 7 -30.73 11.95 4.24
N ALA A 8 -30.50 11.05 3.28
CA ALA A 8 -29.83 9.79 3.56
C ALA A 8 -28.44 10.09 4.17
N PRO A 9 -28.00 9.34 5.19
CA PRO A 9 -26.64 9.48 5.71
C PRO A 9 -25.64 9.22 4.57
N PRO A 10 -24.51 9.95 4.51
CA PRO A 10 -23.48 9.67 3.53
C PRO A 10 -23.06 8.21 3.66
N LEU A 11 -23.14 7.48 2.55
CA LEU A 11 -22.64 6.11 2.46
C LEU A 11 -21.16 6.11 2.87
N PRO A 12 -20.69 5.10 3.62
CA PRO A 12 -19.26 4.97 3.93
C PRO A 12 -18.48 4.99 2.61
N LEU A 13 -17.41 5.78 2.56
CA LEU A 13 -16.47 5.78 1.44
C LEU A 13 -16.09 4.31 1.15
N PRO A 14 -16.18 3.84 -0.10
CA PRO A 14 -15.80 2.48 -0.43
C PRO A 14 -14.37 2.25 0.06
N LEU A 15 -14.14 1.08 0.68
CA LEU A 15 -12.79 0.61 0.97
C LEU A 15 -11.99 0.72 -0.33
N PRO A 16 -10.74 1.22 -0.31
CA PRO A 16 -9.94 1.31 -1.53
C PRO A 16 -9.87 -0.08 -2.16
N LEU A 17 -10.43 -0.21 -3.35
CA LEU A 17 -10.33 -1.43 -4.14
C LEU A 17 -8.84 -1.68 -4.44
N PRO A 18 -8.40 -2.95 -4.48
CA PRO A 18 -7.02 -3.26 -4.79
C PRO A 18 -6.64 -2.69 -6.16
N LEU A 19 -5.45 -2.09 -6.26
CA LEU A 19 -4.87 -1.66 -7.54
C LEU A 19 -4.76 -2.85 -8.48
N ARG A 20 -5.02 -2.61 -9.77
CA ARG A 20 -4.92 -3.63 -10.82
C ARG A 20 -3.58 -3.49 -11.53
N PHE A 21 -2.80 -4.56 -11.57
CA PHE A 21 -1.47 -4.55 -12.17
C PHE A 21 -1.47 -5.21 -13.54
N GLY A 22 -0.78 -4.59 -14.49
CA GLY A 22 -0.53 -5.15 -15.81
C GLY A 22 0.95 -5.12 -16.18
N TYR A 23 1.29 -5.68 -17.33
CA TYR A 23 2.65 -5.63 -17.88
C TYR A 23 2.59 -5.23 -19.36
N GLY A 24 3.50 -4.34 -19.79
CA GLY A 24 3.57 -3.84 -21.16
C GLY A 24 4.17 -4.87 -22.11
N THR A 25 3.51 -5.14 -23.24
CA THR A 25 4.03 -6.11 -24.22
C THR A 25 5.28 -5.61 -24.94
N ASN A 26 5.59 -4.30 -24.87
CA ASN A 26 6.87 -3.74 -25.29
C ASN A 26 8.09 -4.37 -24.57
N GLY A 27 7.89 -4.90 -23.35
CA GLY A 27 8.88 -5.65 -22.57
C GLY A 27 8.83 -7.16 -22.79
N LEU A 28 8.02 -7.65 -23.74
CA LEU A 28 7.82 -9.07 -24.06
C LEU A 28 7.86 -9.32 -25.59
N ALA A 29 8.47 -8.42 -26.36
CA ALA A 29 8.48 -8.47 -27.82
C ALA A 29 9.18 -9.72 -28.41
N ASP A 30 10.07 -10.36 -27.65
CA ASP A 30 10.73 -11.62 -28.04
C ASP A 30 9.83 -12.86 -27.89
N LEU A 31 8.65 -12.71 -27.28
CA LEU A 31 7.61 -13.75 -27.22
C LEU A 31 6.55 -13.53 -28.30
N ARG A 32 5.93 -14.63 -28.74
CA ARG A 32 4.66 -14.53 -29.47
C ARG A 32 3.59 -13.98 -28.52
N LEU A 33 2.63 -13.24 -29.07
CA LEU A 33 1.59 -12.60 -28.25
C LEU A 33 0.82 -13.62 -27.39
N ASP A 34 0.42 -14.76 -27.94
CA ASP A 34 -0.33 -15.77 -27.17
C ASP A 34 0.49 -16.36 -26.00
N ASP A 35 1.81 -16.51 -26.18
CA ASP A 35 2.71 -17.00 -25.13
C ASP A 35 2.90 -15.92 -24.04
N ALA A 36 3.04 -14.65 -24.44
CA ALA A 36 3.12 -13.52 -23.52
C ALA A 36 1.83 -13.37 -22.69
N LEU A 37 0.65 -13.44 -23.32
CA LEU A 37 -0.63 -13.34 -22.62
C LEU A 37 -0.85 -14.51 -21.64
N ALA A 38 -0.53 -15.73 -22.07
CA ALA A 38 -0.63 -16.91 -21.20
C ALA A 38 0.30 -16.77 -19.98
N LEU A 39 1.55 -16.37 -20.21
CA LEU A 39 2.52 -16.14 -19.13
C LEU A 39 2.01 -15.11 -18.12
N LEU A 40 1.48 -13.97 -18.57
CA LEU A 40 0.98 -12.92 -17.67
C LEU A 40 -0.21 -13.40 -16.84
N ALA A 41 -1.14 -14.16 -17.46
CA ALA A 41 -2.26 -14.76 -16.75
C ALA A 41 -1.80 -15.80 -15.72
N ASP A 42 -0.84 -16.68 -16.06
CA ASP A 42 -0.28 -17.68 -15.15
C ASP A 42 0.45 -17.05 -13.94
N LEU A 43 1.08 -15.89 -14.15
CA LEU A 43 1.73 -15.12 -13.09
C LEU A 43 0.74 -14.37 -12.19
N GLY A 44 -0.52 -14.18 -12.63
CA GLY A 44 -1.57 -13.53 -11.86
C GLY A 44 -1.73 -12.02 -12.12
N TYR A 45 -1.27 -11.52 -13.28
CA TYR A 45 -1.56 -10.13 -13.68
C TYR A 45 -3.05 -9.92 -14.01
N ASP A 46 -3.55 -8.70 -13.74
CA ASP A 46 -4.94 -8.31 -14.02
C ASP A 46 -5.17 -7.88 -15.47
N GLY A 47 -4.10 -7.66 -16.24
CA GLY A 47 -4.19 -7.18 -17.60
C GLY A 47 -2.85 -6.90 -18.27
N VAL A 48 -2.93 -6.30 -19.46
CA VAL A 48 -1.80 -6.07 -20.35
C VAL A 48 -1.79 -4.66 -20.93
N GLY A 49 -0.60 -4.07 -21.03
CA GLY A 49 -0.34 -2.93 -21.90
C GLY A 49 -0.03 -3.41 -23.30
N LEU A 50 -1.04 -3.46 -24.18
CA LEU A 50 -0.85 -4.01 -25.53
C LEU A 50 -0.26 -2.95 -26.45
N THR A 51 1.03 -3.04 -26.71
CA THR A 51 1.70 -2.20 -27.69
C THR A 51 1.37 -2.68 -29.11
N LEU A 52 0.81 -1.80 -29.94
CA LEU A 52 0.55 -2.10 -31.34
C LEU A 52 1.85 -2.08 -32.13
N ASP A 53 2.37 -3.27 -32.44
CA ASP A 53 3.62 -3.47 -33.15
C ASP A 53 3.54 -4.69 -34.09
N HIS A 54 4.43 -4.73 -35.09
CA HIS A 54 4.55 -5.82 -36.06
C HIS A 54 4.72 -7.20 -35.41
N MET A 55 5.34 -7.26 -34.22
CA MET A 55 5.56 -8.49 -33.47
C MET A 55 4.30 -9.08 -32.82
N HIS A 56 3.38 -8.25 -32.34
CA HIS A 56 2.20 -8.69 -31.59
C HIS A 56 0.92 -8.44 -32.36
N LEU A 57 0.44 -7.19 -32.36
CA LEU A 57 -0.75 -6.78 -33.10
C LEU A 57 -0.39 -5.66 -34.06
N ASP A 58 -0.03 -6.04 -35.29
CA ASP A 58 0.38 -5.11 -36.34
C ASP A 58 -0.80 -4.24 -36.81
N PRO A 59 -0.79 -2.93 -36.55
CA PRO A 59 -1.89 -2.04 -36.96
C PRO A 59 -1.92 -1.79 -38.48
N LEU A 60 -0.92 -2.22 -39.24
CA LEU A 60 -0.86 -2.08 -40.69
C LEU A 60 -1.20 -3.38 -41.45
N ALA A 61 -1.41 -4.49 -40.73
CA ALA A 61 -1.73 -5.76 -41.35
C ALA A 61 -3.11 -5.73 -42.05
N PRO A 62 -3.25 -6.35 -43.25
CA PRO A 62 -4.50 -6.34 -44.00
C PRO A 62 -5.64 -7.11 -43.29
N ASP A 63 -5.31 -8.00 -42.37
CA ASP A 63 -6.25 -8.80 -41.58
C ASP A 63 -6.45 -8.30 -40.14
N LEU A 64 -6.08 -7.04 -39.85
CA LEU A 64 -6.12 -6.44 -38.51
C LEU A 64 -7.44 -6.73 -37.78
N ALA A 65 -8.60 -6.47 -38.38
CA ALA A 65 -9.89 -6.69 -37.71
C ALA A 65 -10.11 -8.15 -37.27
N ALA A 66 -9.63 -9.13 -38.04
CA ALA A 66 -9.71 -10.54 -37.66
C ALA A 66 -8.70 -10.88 -36.55
N ARG A 67 -7.50 -10.27 -36.57
CA ARG A 67 -6.50 -10.40 -35.51
C ARG A 67 -6.98 -9.78 -34.21
N THR A 68 -7.54 -8.57 -34.23
CA THR A 68 -8.10 -7.89 -33.06
C THR A 68 -9.19 -8.72 -32.40
N ARG A 69 -10.15 -9.27 -33.16
CA ARG A 69 -11.18 -10.18 -32.61
C ARG A 69 -10.62 -11.47 -32.00
N ARG A 70 -9.47 -11.95 -32.49
CA ARG A 70 -8.80 -13.12 -31.91
C ARG A 70 -8.14 -12.74 -30.58
N VAL A 71 -7.48 -11.58 -30.53
CA VAL A 71 -6.86 -11.05 -29.30
C VAL A 71 -7.93 -10.76 -28.25
N ALA A 72 -9.05 -10.11 -28.62
CA ALA A 72 -10.18 -9.86 -27.70
C ALA A 72 -10.66 -11.15 -27.03
N ARG A 73 -10.97 -12.19 -27.82
CA ARG A 73 -11.36 -13.50 -27.29
C ARG A 73 -10.29 -14.12 -26.39
N ARG A 74 -9.02 -13.97 -26.75
CA ARG A 74 -7.92 -14.52 -25.95
C ARG A 74 -7.77 -13.80 -24.61
N LEU A 75 -7.93 -12.48 -24.58
CA LEU A 75 -7.94 -11.68 -23.35
C LEU A 75 -9.12 -12.06 -22.46
N ASP A 76 -10.32 -12.22 -23.03
CA ASP A 76 -11.51 -12.67 -22.32
C ASP A 76 -11.32 -14.07 -21.70
N ASP A 77 -10.81 -15.03 -22.49
CA ASP A 77 -10.55 -16.40 -22.04
C ASP A 77 -9.53 -16.45 -20.88
N LEU A 78 -8.62 -15.49 -20.82
CA LEU A 78 -7.59 -15.38 -19.80
C LEU A 78 -7.99 -14.44 -18.63
N GLY A 79 -9.11 -13.72 -18.74
CA GLY A 79 -9.54 -12.74 -17.75
C GLY A 79 -8.64 -11.49 -17.67
N LEU A 80 -7.92 -11.15 -18.74
CA LEU A 80 -6.98 -10.02 -18.77
C LEU A 80 -7.67 -8.74 -19.26
N GLY A 81 -7.60 -7.67 -18.47
CA GLY A 81 -7.92 -6.31 -18.94
C GLY A 81 -6.86 -5.78 -19.92
N VAL A 82 -7.17 -4.69 -20.63
CA VAL A 82 -6.25 -4.14 -21.63
C VAL A 82 -6.23 -2.60 -21.65
N THR A 83 -5.04 -2.04 -21.88
CA THR A 83 -4.82 -0.71 -22.46
C THR A 83 -4.17 -0.90 -23.82
N VAL A 84 -4.37 0.02 -24.76
CA VAL A 84 -3.67 0.01 -26.04
C VAL A 84 -2.60 1.09 -26.05
N GLU A 85 -1.37 0.71 -26.40
CA GLU A 85 -0.21 1.60 -26.46
C GLU A 85 0.29 1.76 -27.90
N THR A 86 0.79 2.94 -28.22
CA THR A 86 1.24 3.31 -29.58
C THR A 86 2.75 3.61 -29.67
N GLY A 87 3.52 3.12 -28.69
CA GLY A 87 4.96 3.33 -28.55
C GLY A 87 5.89 2.41 -29.34
N ALA A 88 5.37 1.67 -30.32
CA ALA A 88 6.20 0.82 -31.18
C ALA A 88 7.27 1.63 -31.93
N ARG A 89 8.51 1.12 -31.93
CA ARG A 89 9.69 1.88 -32.40
C ARG A 89 9.67 2.17 -33.90
N TYR A 90 9.26 1.21 -34.72
CA TYR A 90 9.47 1.26 -36.18
C TYR A 90 8.21 0.95 -36.98
N VAL A 91 7.03 1.10 -36.37
CA VAL A 91 5.75 0.70 -36.97
C VAL A 91 5.42 1.47 -38.26
N LEU A 92 5.78 2.75 -38.36
CA LEU A 92 5.53 3.56 -39.57
C LEU A 92 6.79 3.76 -40.43
N ASP A 93 7.99 3.71 -39.85
CA ASP A 93 9.24 3.91 -40.58
C ASP A 93 10.34 2.98 -40.01
N PRO A 94 10.91 2.07 -40.81
CA PRO A 94 11.96 1.17 -40.37
C PRO A 94 13.32 1.86 -40.10
N ARG A 95 13.48 3.12 -40.51
CA ARG A 95 14.72 3.91 -40.35
C ARG A 95 14.63 4.97 -39.26
N ARG A 96 13.43 5.44 -38.95
CA ARG A 96 13.21 6.53 -37.97
C ARG A 96 12.43 6.00 -36.77
N LYS A 97 13.11 5.85 -35.64
CA LYS A 97 12.47 5.48 -34.37
C LYS A 97 11.34 6.48 -34.05
N HIS A 98 10.13 5.97 -33.81
CA HIS A 98 8.90 6.73 -33.56
C HIS A 98 8.52 7.72 -34.67
N GLY A 99 9.14 7.64 -35.85
CA GLY A 99 8.85 8.51 -36.99
C GLY A 99 7.84 7.89 -37.95
N PRO A 100 7.05 8.70 -38.66
CA PRO A 100 6.79 10.12 -38.39
C PRO A 100 5.99 10.33 -37.09
N SER A 101 6.02 11.56 -36.59
CA SER A 101 5.40 12.05 -35.36
C SER A 101 4.26 13.04 -35.65
N LEU A 102 3.55 13.48 -34.61
CA LEU A 102 2.51 14.51 -34.70
C LEU A 102 3.09 15.91 -34.99
N LEU A 103 4.41 16.06 -34.96
CA LEU A 103 5.11 17.35 -35.04
C LEU A 103 5.90 17.52 -36.35
N ASP A 104 5.98 16.46 -37.17
CA ASP A 104 6.78 16.45 -38.40
C ASP A 104 6.43 17.64 -39.31
N PRO A 105 7.41 18.27 -39.99
CA PRO A 105 7.14 19.45 -40.82
C PRO A 105 6.25 19.14 -42.02
N ASP A 106 6.40 17.94 -42.59
CA ASP A 106 5.60 17.47 -43.71
C ASP A 106 4.18 17.09 -43.23
N PRO A 107 3.12 17.74 -43.78
CA PRO A 107 1.74 17.41 -43.44
C PRO A 107 1.35 15.96 -43.73
N ASP A 108 1.92 15.32 -44.75
CA ASP A 108 1.59 13.93 -45.09
C ASP A 108 2.16 12.96 -44.05
N ASP A 109 3.35 13.25 -43.53
CA ASP A 109 3.95 12.49 -42.43
C ASP A 109 3.14 12.63 -41.13
N ARG A 110 2.65 13.83 -40.81
CA ARG A 110 1.73 14.02 -39.68
C ARG A 110 0.42 13.25 -39.89
N ALA A 111 -0.15 13.30 -41.09
CA ALA A 111 -1.37 12.58 -41.43
C ALA A 111 -1.21 11.06 -41.22
N ARG A 112 -0.07 10.48 -41.62
CA ARG A 112 0.24 9.05 -41.38
C ARG A 112 0.24 8.69 -39.89
N ARG A 113 0.79 9.55 -39.03
CA ARG A 113 0.75 9.33 -37.57
C ARG A 113 -0.66 9.47 -37.01
N VAL A 114 -1.42 10.46 -37.47
CA VAL A 114 -2.84 10.63 -37.10
C VAL A 114 -3.65 9.40 -37.49
N ASP A 115 -3.49 8.89 -38.71
CA ASP A 115 -4.19 7.70 -39.20
C ASP A 115 -3.88 6.46 -38.36
N LEU A 116 -2.63 6.30 -37.92
CA LEU A 116 -2.24 5.24 -36.98
C LEU A 116 -3.00 5.37 -35.65
N LEU A 117 -3.06 6.57 -35.07
CA LEU A 117 -3.75 6.79 -33.79
C LEU A 117 -5.26 6.60 -33.92
N VAL A 118 -5.89 7.10 -34.98
CA VAL A 118 -7.32 6.86 -35.26
C VAL A 118 -7.62 5.37 -35.41
N ARG A 119 -6.73 4.62 -36.09
CA ARG A 119 -6.84 3.16 -36.16
C ARG A 119 -6.66 2.49 -34.80
N ALA A 120 -5.72 2.99 -33.99
CA ALA A 120 -5.50 2.49 -32.64
C ALA A 120 -6.72 2.73 -31.72
N VAL A 121 -7.45 3.84 -31.89
CA VAL A 121 -8.74 4.07 -31.20
C VAL A 121 -9.74 2.96 -31.52
N GLN A 122 -9.88 2.60 -32.80
CA GLN A 122 -10.79 1.52 -33.21
C GLN A 122 -10.36 0.17 -32.64
N VAL A 123 -9.06 -0.13 -32.65
CA VAL A 123 -8.51 -1.35 -32.03
C VAL A 123 -8.79 -1.36 -30.53
N ALA A 124 -8.59 -0.23 -29.84
CA ALA A 124 -8.87 -0.10 -28.41
C ALA A 124 -10.37 -0.35 -28.10
N ALA A 125 -11.27 0.18 -28.93
CA ALA A 125 -12.71 -0.05 -28.79
C ALA A 125 -13.07 -1.53 -29.00
N ASP A 126 -12.55 -2.16 -30.07
CA ASP A 126 -12.79 -3.59 -30.37
C ASP A 126 -12.25 -4.54 -29.28
N LEU A 127 -11.20 -4.12 -28.56
CA LEU A 127 -10.61 -4.87 -27.45
C LEU A 127 -11.26 -4.57 -26.09
N GLY A 128 -12.15 -3.56 -25.99
CA GLY A 128 -12.69 -3.09 -24.72
C GLY A 128 -11.63 -2.44 -23.80
N ALA A 129 -10.63 -1.78 -24.39
CA ALA A 129 -9.55 -1.15 -23.64
C ALA A 129 -10.06 0.05 -22.83
N HIS A 130 -9.53 0.22 -21.62
CA HIS A 130 -9.93 1.34 -20.74
C HIS A 130 -9.37 2.70 -21.20
N ALA A 131 -8.31 2.68 -22.02
CA ALA A 131 -7.70 3.87 -22.59
C ALA A 131 -6.87 3.51 -23.85
N LEU A 132 -6.65 4.53 -24.69
CA LEU A 132 -5.61 4.55 -25.71
C LEU A 132 -4.48 5.47 -25.26
N HIS A 133 -3.26 4.95 -25.16
CA HIS A 133 -2.06 5.70 -24.82
C HIS A 133 -1.34 6.24 -26.08
N CYS A 134 -0.87 7.49 -26.01
CA CYS A 134 0.04 8.08 -27.00
C CYS A 134 0.93 9.19 -26.41
N PHE A 135 1.94 9.62 -27.16
CA PHE A 135 2.83 10.74 -26.82
C PHE A 135 2.95 11.75 -27.97
N SER A 136 3.46 12.96 -27.68
CA SER A 136 3.57 14.03 -28.69
C SER A 136 4.64 13.79 -29.75
N GLY A 137 5.75 13.14 -29.39
CA GLY A 137 6.97 13.07 -30.19
C GLY A 137 7.92 14.23 -29.91
N THR A 138 9.12 14.15 -30.49
CA THR A 138 10.18 15.17 -30.39
C THR A 138 9.92 16.32 -31.36
N ALA A 139 10.22 17.54 -30.93
CA ALA A 139 10.16 18.70 -31.82
C ALA A 139 11.25 18.58 -32.91
N PRO A 140 10.91 18.62 -34.22
CA PRO A 140 11.92 18.57 -35.27
C PRO A 140 12.86 19.78 -35.20
N VAL A 141 14.14 19.56 -35.50
CA VAL A 141 15.17 20.61 -35.51
C VAL A 141 14.71 21.80 -36.36
N GLY A 142 14.78 23.01 -35.80
CA GLY A 142 14.38 24.25 -36.46
C GLY A 142 12.88 24.57 -36.40
N THR A 143 12.07 23.75 -35.73
CA THR A 143 10.67 24.09 -35.42
C THR A 143 10.63 24.93 -34.16
N ASP A 144 10.04 26.14 -34.23
CA ASP A 144 9.79 26.96 -33.05
C ASP A 144 8.67 26.37 -32.19
N GLU A 145 8.66 26.76 -30.92
CA GLU A 145 7.77 26.20 -29.90
C GLU A 145 6.27 26.42 -30.23
N ASP A 146 5.89 27.61 -30.69
CA ASP A 146 4.51 27.94 -31.02
C ASP A 146 4.01 27.09 -32.20
N THR A 147 4.84 26.93 -33.23
CA THR A 147 4.55 26.04 -34.35
C THR A 147 4.42 24.58 -33.89
N ALA A 148 5.29 24.10 -33.01
CA ALA A 148 5.25 22.73 -32.50
C ALA A 148 3.94 22.46 -31.72
N TRP A 149 3.57 23.36 -30.82
CA TRP A 149 2.33 23.26 -30.05
C TRP A 149 1.08 23.36 -30.92
N LYS A 150 1.09 24.24 -31.92
CA LYS A 150 0.00 24.34 -32.90
C LYS A 150 -0.18 23.04 -33.68
N ARG A 151 0.92 22.45 -34.19
CA ARG A 151 0.87 21.17 -34.91
C ARG A 151 0.34 20.04 -34.03
N LEU A 152 0.78 19.97 -32.76
CA LEU A 152 0.30 18.97 -31.83
C LEU A 152 -1.22 19.05 -31.64
N ALA A 153 -1.74 20.25 -31.38
CA ALA A 153 -3.18 20.48 -31.18
C ALA A 153 -3.99 20.14 -32.45
N GLU A 154 -3.54 20.61 -33.61
CA GLU A 154 -4.18 20.33 -34.91
C GLU A 154 -4.20 18.83 -35.21
N ALA A 155 -3.08 18.12 -34.96
CA ALA A 155 -2.97 16.68 -35.24
C ALA A 155 -3.78 15.81 -34.26
N LEU A 156 -3.94 16.23 -33.00
CA LEU A 156 -4.73 15.48 -32.02
C LEU A 156 -6.24 15.66 -32.17
N THR A 157 -6.71 16.76 -32.78
CA THR A 157 -8.15 17.02 -33.01
C THR A 157 -8.89 15.82 -33.64
N PRO A 158 -8.49 15.29 -34.82
CA PRO A 158 -9.17 14.14 -35.42
C PRO A 158 -9.07 12.85 -34.60
N VAL A 159 -8.01 12.69 -33.79
CA VAL A 159 -7.86 11.54 -32.90
C VAL A 159 -8.85 11.63 -31.73
N LEU A 160 -9.05 12.82 -31.18
CA LEU A 160 -10.04 13.08 -30.14
C LEU A 160 -11.47 12.93 -30.64
N ASP A 161 -11.77 13.32 -31.87
CA ASP A 161 -13.08 13.09 -32.50
C ASP A 161 -13.37 11.59 -32.62
N ALA A 162 -12.37 10.81 -33.03
CA ALA A 162 -12.47 9.34 -33.08
C ALA A 162 -12.64 8.73 -31.68
N ALA A 163 -11.85 9.17 -30.70
CA ALA A 163 -11.90 8.74 -29.30
C ALA A 163 -13.29 8.99 -28.68
N THR A 164 -13.85 10.19 -28.91
CA THR A 164 -15.21 10.57 -28.52
C THR A 164 -16.24 9.63 -29.12
N SER A 165 -16.15 9.40 -30.43
CA SER A 165 -17.11 8.57 -31.18
C SER A 165 -17.07 7.11 -30.74
N ALA A 166 -15.89 6.61 -30.36
CA ALA A 166 -15.68 5.24 -29.90
C ALA A 166 -15.95 5.05 -28.40
N GLY A 167 -16.05 6.13 -27.61
CA GLY A 167 -16.16 6.06 -26.15
C GLY A 167 -14.89 5.56 -25.46
N VAL A 168 -13.72 5.75 -26.09
CA VAL A 168 -12.41 5.34 -25.55
C VAL A 168 -11.63 6.60 -25.16
N PRO A 169 -11.21 6.77 -23.90
CA PRO A 169 -10.37 7.90 -23.51
C PRO A 169 -9.02 7.90 -24.22
N LEU A 170 -8.57 9.08 -24.67
CA LEU A 170 -7.21 9.30 -25.18
C LEU A 170 -6.32 9.77 -24.03
N ALA A 171 -5.36 8.95 -23.64
CA ALA A 171 -4.43 9.21 -22.55
C ALA A 171 -3.07 9.66 -23.11
N VAL A 172 -2.81 10.96 -23.08
CA VAL A 172 -1.53 11.52 -23.54
C VAL A 172 -0.50 11.43 -22.43
N GLU A 173 0.69 10.95 -22.76
CA GLU A 173 1.82 10.80 -21.84
C GLU A 173 2.79 11.99 -21.96
N PRO A 174 3.18 12.62 -20.83
CA PRO A 174 4.39 13.42 -20.73
C PRO A 174 5.63 12.54 -20.79
N GLU A 175 6.41 12.68 -21.87
CA GLU A 175 7.54 11.80 -22.19
C GLU A 175 8.87 12.60 -22.20
N PRO A 176 9.91 12.17 -21.48
CA PRO A 176 11.18 12.88 -21.47
C PRO A 176 11.80 13.05 -22.85
N GLY A 177 12.16 14.30 -23.17
CA GLY A 177 12.72 14.67 -24.48
C GLY A 177 11.69 14.93 -25.58
N HIS A 178 10.40 14.75 -25.32
CA HIS A 178 9.32 15.16 -26.22
C HIS A 178 8.89 16.62 -26.02
N LEU A 179 8.05 17.15 -26.92
CA LEU A 179 7.47 18.49 -26.77
C LEU A 179 6.62 18.60 -25.50
N LEU A 180 5.80 17.58 -25.24
CA LEU A 180 5.02 17.44 -24.02
C LEU A 180 5.78 16.48 -23.10
N ALA A 181 6.52 17.04 -22.14
CA ALA A 181 7.42 16.28 -21.27
C ALA A 181 7.04 16.35 -19.78
N THR A 182 6.17 17.28 -19.40
CA THR A 182 5.75 17.49 -18.01
C THR A 182 4.22 17.56 -17.84
N LEU A 183 3.74 17.46 -16.61
CA LEU A 183 2.35 17.70 -16.22
C LEU A 183 1.90 19.13 -16.55
N ALA A 184 2.81 20.11 -16.49
CA ALA A 184 2.53 21.48 -16.91
C ALA A 184 2.24 21.57 -18.41
N ASP A 185 2.98 20.81 -19.22
CA ASP A 185 2.77 20.71 -20.67
C ASP A 185 1.44 20.02 -20.99
N PHE A 186 1.09 18.96 -20.26
CA PHE A 186 -0.24 18.34 -20.37
C PHE A 186 -1.36 19.38 -20.14
N HIS A 187 -1.25 20.23 -19.10
CA HIS A 187 -2.22 21.30 -18.87
C HIS A 187 -2.20 22.40 -19.94
N ARG A 188 -1.07 22.65 -20.59
CA ARG A 188 -1.01 23.54 -21.75
C ARG A 188 -1.78 22.94 -22.94
N LEU A 189 -1.55 21.66 -23.26
CA LEU A 189 -2.27 20.95 -24.31
C LEU A 189 -3.78 20.98 -24.07
N ARG A 190 -4.19 20.56 -22.87
CA ARG A 190 -5.60 20.44 -22.48
C ARG A 190 -6.35 21.77 -22.65
N ARG A 191 -5.75 22.88 -22.19
CA ARG A 191 -6.33 24.23 -22.34
C ARG A 191 -6.35 24.70 -23.79
N ALA A 192 -5.31 24.40 -24.57
CA ALA A 192 -5.25 24.76 -25.99
C ALA A 192 -6.36 24.06 -26.81
N LEU A 193 -6.77 22.87 -26.39
CA LEU A 193 -7.84 22.08 -27.00
C LEU A 193 -9.23 22.36 -26.41
N GLY A 194 -9.36 23.26 -25.42
CA GLY A 194 -10.64 23.60 -24.81
C GLY A 194 -11.17 22.58 -23.81
N ASP A 195 -10.29 21.87 -23.10
CA ASP A 195 -10.63 20.91 -22.04
C ASP A 195 -11.59 19.77 -22.47
N PRO A 196 -11.31 19.06 -23.59
CA PRO A 196 -12.18 17.99 -24.06
C PRO A 196 -12.21 16.82 -23.07
N GLU A 197 -13.40 16.33 -22.73
CA GLU A 197 -13.60 15.24 -21.74
C GLU A 197 -12.84 13.93 -22.05
N PRO A 198 -12.74 13.47 -23.32
CA PRO A 198 -12.01 12.25 -23.66
C PRO A 198 -10.49 12.38 -23.48
N LEU A 199 -9.95 13.58 -23.41
CA LEU A 199 -8.52 13.80 -23.20
C LEU A 199 -8.17 13.62 -21.73
N GLY A 200 -7.32 12.63 -21.47
CA GLY A 200 -6.72 12.41 -20.17
C GLY A 200 -5.23 12.15 -20.25
N LEU A 201 -4.69 11.70 -19.12
CA LEU A 201 -3.28 11.54 -18.88
C LEU A 201 -2.92 10.05 -18.77
N THR A 202 -1.87 9.65 -19.47
CA THR A 202 -1.05 8.51 -19.03
C THR A 202 0.00 9.05 -18.06
N LEU A 203 -0.07 8.64 -16.80
CA LEU A 203 0.94 9.01 -15.82
C LEU A 203 1.99 7.90 -15.73
N ASP A 204 3.16 8.13 -16.32
CA ASP A 204 4.35 7.31 -16.09
C ASP A 204 5.03 7.77 -14.79
N ILE A 205 5.17 6.84 -13.84
CA ILE A 205 5.73 7.10 -12.50
C ILE A 205 7.23 7.37 -12.57
N GLY A 206 7.97 6.68 -13.42
CA GLY A 206 9.40 6.89 -13.64
C GLY A 206 9.69 8.25 -14.27
N HIS A 207 8.87 8.69 -15.23
CA HIS A 207 8.99 10.00 -15.85
C HIS A 207 8.72 11.13 -14.85
N CYS A 208 7.79 10.92 -13.91
CA CYS A 208 7.63 11.81 -12.76
C CYS A 208 8.93 11.89 -11.94
N GLN A 209 9.56 10.76 -11.63
CA GLN A 209 10.85 10.77 -10.91
C GLN A 209 11.97 11.43 -11.72
N CYS A 210 11.99 11.25 -13.03
CA CYS A 210 13.03 11.77 -13.92
C CYS A 210 12.94 13.29 -14.06
N LEU A 211 11.75 13.83 -14.36
CA LEU A 211 11.58 15.22 -14.79
C LEU A 211 10.78 16.11 -13.84
N GLU A 212 9.77 15.58 -13.15
CA GLU A 212 8.91 16.43 -12.31
C GLU A 212 9.67 16.92 -11.07
N PRO A 213 9.52 18.20 -10.68
CA PRO A 213 10.12 18.71 -9.45
C PRO A 213 9.44 18.13 -8.20
N LEU A 214 8.20 17.66 -8.34
CA LEU A 214 7.45 17.01 -7.28
C LEU A 214 7.89 15.54 -7.13
N PRO A 215 7.84 14.98 -5.91
CA PRO A 215 7.95 13.54 -5.72
C PRO A 215 6.84 12.78 -6.47
N PRO A 216 7.06 11.55 -6.95
CA PRO A 216 6.08 10.82 -7.74
C PRO A 216 4.71 10.65 -7.07
N ALA A 217 4.65 10.47 -5.75
CA ALA A 217 3.39 10.39 -5.00
C ALA A 217 2.57 11.69 -5.05
N ASP A 218 3.23 12.85 -5.11
CA ASP A 218 2.57 14.15 -5.26
C ASP A 218 2.14 14.40 -6.71
N CYS A 219 2.92 13.91 -7.69
CA CYS A 219 2.51 13.88 -9.09
C CYS A 219 1.21 13.08 -9.27
N VAL A 220 1.10 11.91 -8.64
CA VAL A 220 -0.14 11.10 -8.64
C VAL A 220 -1.33 11.90 -8.10
N ARG A 221 -1.17 12.61 -6.98
CA ARG A 221 -2.25 13.42 -6.39
C ARG A 221 -2.64 14.58 -7.30
N ALA A 222 -1.67 15.24 -7.92
CA ALA A 222 -1.92 16.33 -8.85
C ALA A 222 -2.62 15.85 -10.12
N ALA A 223 -2.24 14.68 -10.64
CA ALA A 223 -2.78 14.09 -11.86
C ALA A 223 -4.16 13.43 -11.71
N ALA A 224 -4.58 13.11 -10.47
CA ALA A 224 -5.76 12.31 -10.17
C ALA A 224 -7.04 12.66 -10.99
N PRO A 225 -7.41 13.94 -11.21
CA PRO A 225 -8.62 14.28 -11.95
C PRO A 225 -8.58 13.92 -13.45
N TRP A 226 -7.40 13.72 -14.02
CA TRP A 226 -7.21 13.47 -15.46
C TRP A 226 -6.67 12.08 -15.74
N LEU A 227 -6.47 11.26 -14.71
CA LEU A 227 -5.80 9.98 -14.83
C LEU A 227 -6.67 8.97 -15.60
N ARG A 228 -6.16 8.50 -16.75
CA ARG A 228 -6.81 7.46 -17.57
C ARG A 228 -5.98 6.20 -17.68
N HIS A 229 -4.65 6.34 -17.63
CA HIS A 229 -3.72 5.22 -17.67
C HIS A 229 -2.49 5.47 -16.76
N VAL A 230 -1.83 4.43 -16.28
CA VAL A 230 -0.61 4.51 -15.44
C VAL A 230 0.42 3.53 -15.95
N GLN A 231 1.64 4.01 -16.16
CA GLN A 231 2.85 3.20 -16.38
C GLN A 231 3.75 3.26 -15.15
N ILE A 232 4.45 2.17 -14.86
CA ILE A 232 5.27 2.04 -13.65
C ILE A 232 6.53 1.19 -13.86
N GLU A 233 7.65 1.77 -13.49
CA GLU A 233 8.99 1.19 -13.53
C GLU A 233 9.83 1.93 -12.50
N ASP A 234 11.08 1.52 -12.33
CA ASP A 234 12.02 2.30 -11.53
C ASP A 234 12.79 3.26 -12.43
N MET A 235 13.20 4.39 -11.87
CA MET A 235 13.93 5.42 -12.60
C MET A 235 14.76 6.26 -11.65
N ARG A 236 15.79 6.92 -12.18
CA ARG A 236 16.66 7.84 -11.44
C ARG A 236 16.36 9.28 -11.84
N ARG A 237 16.58 10.21 -10.90
CA ARG A 237 16.34 11.63 -11.18
C ARG A 237 17.26 12.14 -12.30
N GLY A 238 16.67 12.80 -13.29
CA GLY A 238 17.39 13.39 -14.42
C GLY A 238 17.97 12.39 -15.43
N VAL A 239 17.69 11.09 -15.30
CA VAL A 239 18.16 10.05 -16.24
C VAL A 239 16.97 9.29 -16.78
N HIS A 240 16.69 9.45 -18.07
CA HIS A 240 15.61 8.73 -18.75
C HIS A 240 16.04 7.31 -19.10
N GLU A 241 15.93 6.43 -18.11
CA GLU A 241 16.23 5.01 -18.22
C GLU A 241 15.18 4.22 -17.43
N HIS A 242 14.38 3.41 -18.12
CA HIS A 242 13.41 2.51 -17.49
C HIS A 242 14.18 1.34 -16.86
N LEU A 243 14.15 1.24 -15.54
CA LEU A 243 14.89 0.25 -14.76
C LEU A 243 13.93 -0.77 -14.11
N PRO A 244 14.36 -2.02 -13.93
CA PRO A 244 13.66 -2.97 -13.07
C PRO A 244 13.50 -2.42 -11.64
N PHE A 245 12.44 -2.85 -10.95
CA PHE A 245 12.17 -2.43 -9.58
C PHE A 245 13.32 -2.75 -8.62
N GLY A 246 13.80 -1.72 -7.91
CA GLY A 246 14.90 -1.81 -6.96
C GLY A 246 16.25 -1.31 -7.50
N ASP A 247 16.36 -1.07 -8.80
CA ASP A 247 17.60 -0.59 -9.43
C ASP A 247 17.64 0.94 -9.58
N GLY A 248 16.51 1.62 -9.37
CA GLY A 248 16.38 3.07 -9.42
C GLY A 248 16.27 3.71 -8.04
N GLU A 249 15.51 4.81 -7.95
CA GLU A 249 15.44 5.68 -6.76
C GLU A 249 14.01 5.85 -6.21
N ILE A 250 13.02 5.19 -6.81
CA ILE A 250 11.61 5.45 -6.48
C ILE A 250 11.22 4.73 -5.18
N ASP A 251 10.63 5.49 -4.26
CA ASP A 251 9.94 4.94 -3.08
C ASP A 251 8.49 4.57 -3.44
N PHE A 252 8.25 3.30 -3.78
CA PHE A 252 6.97 2.83 -4.33
C PHE A 252 5.78 2.81 -3.35
N PRO A 253 5.91 2.39 -2.07
CA PRO A 253 4.78 2.38 -1.15
C PRO A 253 3.97 3.69 -1.08
N PRO A 254 4.56 4.89 -0.90
CA PRO A 254 3.78 6.13 -0.89
C PRO A 254 3.12 6.45 -2.25
N VAL A 255 3.72 6.03 -3.37
CA VAL A 255 3.14 6.18 -4.71
C VAL A 255 1.88 5.33 -4.86
N LEU A 256 1.96 4.04 -4.50
CA LEU A 256 0.84 3.12 -4.58
C LEU A 256 -0.28 3.50 -3.59
N ALA A 257 0.06 4.00 -2.39
CA ALA A 257 -0.93 4.58 -1.47
C ALA A 257 -1.63 5.80 -2.09
N ALA A 258 -0.87 6.71 -2.69
CA ALA A 258 -1.43 7.89 -3.35
C ALA A 258 -2.38 7.48 -4.48
N LEU A 259 -1.98 6.50 -5.30
CA LEU A 259 -2.79 6.01 -6.42
C LEU A 259 -4.07 5.34 -5.94
N ALA A 260 -3.99 4.46 -4.93
CA ALA A 260 -5.17 3.83 -4.34
C ALA A 260 -6.14 4.87 -3.75
N ALA A 261 -5.62 5.93 -3.15
CA ALA A 261 -6.43 7.02 -2.58
C ALA A 261 -7.16 7.87 -3.65
N THR A 262 -6.74 7.84 -4.91
CA THR A 262 -7.48 8.52 -6.00
C THR A 262 -8.74 7.75 -6.40
N GLY A 263 -8.82 6.45 -6.06
CA GLY A 263 -9.87 5.55 -6.53
C GLY A 263 -9.68 5.07 -7.98
N TYR A 264 -8.50 5.25 -8.57
CA TYR A 264 -8.17 4.76 -9.91
C TYR A 264 -8.44 3.25 -10.07
N GLN A 265 -9.16 2.87 -11.14
CA GLN A 265 -9.60 1.50 -11.42
C GLN A 265 -9.02 0.92 -12.73
N GLY A 266 -8.24 1.73 -13.47
CA GLY A 266 -7.54 1.28 -14.67
C GLY A 266 -6.34 0.40 -14.32
N LEU A 267 -5.59 -0.01 -15.34
CA LEU A 267 -4.37 -0.78 -15.13
C LEU A 267 -3.20 0.13 -14.74
N THR A 268 -2.37 -0.35 -13.80
CA THR A 268 -1.02 0.15 -13.54
C THR A 268 -0.05 -0.82 -14.21
N VAL A 269 0.49 -0.42 -15.36
CA VAL A 269 1.21 -1.30 -16.29
C VAL A 269 2.71 -1.14 -16.12
N VAL A 270 3.42 -2.27 -15.93
CA VAL A 270 4.88 -2.27 -15.86
C VAL A 270 5.48 -1.99 -17.23
N GLU A 271 6.33 -0.96 -17.35
CA GLU A 271 6.95 -0.57 -18.62
C GLU A 271 8.47 -0.79 -18.63
N LEU A 272 8.90 -1.86 -19.32
CA LEU A 272 10.32 -2.22 -19.47
C LEU A 272 10.69 -2.50 -20.93
N PRO A 273 10.58 -1.51 -21.85
CA PRO A 273 10.70 -1.69 -23.30
C PRO A 273 12.11 -2.06 -23.80
N ARG A 274 13.11 -2.04 -22.92
CA ARG A 274 14.51 -2.43 -23.23
C ARG A 274 14.89 -3.79 -22.65
N HIS A 275 13.97 -4.45 -21.96
CA HIS A 275 14.21 -5.69 -21.23
C HIS A 275 13.54 -6.93 -21.84
N SER A 276 13.02 -6.81 -23.07
CA SER A 276 12.38 -7.93 -23.79
C SER A 276 13.22 -9.21 -23.81
N HIS A 277 14.54 -9.08 -23.95
CA HIS A 277 15.49 -10.21 -23.96
C HIS A 277 15.43 -11.10 -22.71
N ALA A 278 14.95 -10.54 -21.59
CA ALA A 278 14.71 -11.23 -20.31
C ALA A 278 13.28 -11.01 -19.80
N GLY A 279 12.34 -10.78 -20.72
CA GLY A 279 10.96 -10.40 -20.42
C GLY A 279 10.25 -11.30 -19.41
N PRO A 280 10.26 -12.65 -19.57
CA PRO A 280 9.65 -13.56 -18.59
C PRO A 280 10.21 -13.45 -17.18
N HIS A 281 11.51 -13.20 -17.06
CA HIS A 281 12.16 -13.02 -15.77
C HIS A 281 11.63 -11.76 -15.08
N PHE A 282 11.61 -10.62 -15.77
CA PHE A 282 11.15 -9.37 -15.18
C PHE A 282 9.65 -9.37 -14.88
N ALA A 283 8.82 -9.93 -15.75
CA ALA A 283 7.40 -10.12 -15.45
C ALA A 283 7.18 -10.95 -14.15
N ALA A 284 7.94 -12.03 -13.96
CA ALA A 284 7.83 -12.85 -12.75
C ALA A 284 8.29 -12.13 -11.46
N HIS A 285 9.21 -11.16 -11.56
CA HIS A 285 9.74 -10.42 -10.40
C HIS A 285 8.93 -9.15 -10.09
N SER A 286 8.35 -8.52 -11.11
CA SER A 286 7.66 -7.24 -10.97
C SER A 286 6.37 -7.35 -10.16
N LEU A 287 5.54 -8.37 -10.38
CA LEU A 287 4.25 -8.48 -9.70
C LEU A 287 4.39 -8.71 -8.17
N PRO A 288 5.23 -9.65 -7.68
CA PRO A 288 5.46 -9.81 -6.24
C PRO A 288 6.01 -8.56 -5.56
N PHE A 289 6.87 -7.80 -6.26
CA PHE A 289 7.39 -6.53 -5.78
C PHE A 289 6.24 -5.53 -5.56
N LEU A 290 5.40 -5.31 -6.57
CA LEU A 290 4.28 -4.37 -6.51
C LEU A 290 3.26 -4.75 -5.42
N HIS A 291 2.94 -6.04 -5.26
CA HIS A 291 2.08 -6.49 -4.15
C HIS A 291 2.72 -6.23 -2.78
N THR A 292 4.03 -6.44 -2.64
CA THR A 292 4.73 -6.16 -1.39
C THR A 292 4.75 -4.66 -1.09
N ALA A 293 5.03 -3.82 -2.08
CA ALA A 293 4.99 -2.37 -1.93
C ALA A 293 3.59 -1.86 -1.58
N ALA A 294 2.53 -2.38 -2.24
CA ALA A 294 1.14 -2.03 -1.95
C ALA A 294 0.71 -2.45 -0.54
N ARG A 295 1.15 -3.61 -0.04
CA ARG A 295 0.92 -4.03 1.34
C ARG A 295 1.64 -3.12 2.33
N THR A 296 2.91 -2.79 2.08
CA THR A 296 3.68 -1.84 2.91
C THR A 296 2.98 -0.48 2.97
N ALA A 297 2.41 -0.03 1.84
CA ALA A 297 1.61 1.18 1.74
C ALA A 297 0.34 1.11 2.61
N ALA A 298 -0.36 -0.02 2.59
CA ALA A 298 -1.53 -0.25 3.45
C ALA A 298 -1.16 -0.30 4.94
N THR A 299 0.02 -0.83 5.30
CA THR A 299 0.50 -0.86 6.69
C THR A 299 0.99 0.48 7.20
N THR A 300 1.59 1.31 6.34
CA THR A 300 2.07 2.66 6.69
C THR A 300 0.97 3.71 6.67
N SER A 301 -0.08 3.51 5.85
CA SER A 301 -1.30 4.33 5.86
C SER A 301 -2.35 3.85 6.88
N ALA A 302 -2.19 2.67 7.46
CA ALA A 302 -2.96 2.27 8.62
C ALA A 302 -2.73 3.32 9.73
N PRO A 303 -3.78 3.90 10.31
CA PRO A 303 -3.61 4.91 11.35
C PRO A 303 -2.75 4.31 12.46
N ALA A 304 -1.64 5.00 12.77
CA ALA A 304 -0.79 4.66 13.90
C ALA A 304 -1.69 4.46 15.12
N THR A 305 -1.69 3.26 15.68
CA THR A 305 -2.59 2.91 16.77
C THR A 305 -2.34 3.87 17.94
N PRO A 306 -3.38 4.37 18.64
CA PRO A 306 -3.21 5.31 19.75
C PRO A 306 -2.20 4.84 20.83
N ALA A 307 -2.00 3.53 20.95
CA ALA A 307 -1.04 2.88 21.84
C ALA A 307 0.44 3.12 21.49
N ALA A 308 0.77 3.43 20.22
CA ALA A 308 2.14 3.52 19.72
C ALA A 308 2.68 4.96 19.65
N LEU A 309 1.80 5.97 19.73
CA LEU A 309 2.18 7.37 19.63
C LEU A 309 2.31 8.01 21.02
N PRO A 310 3.31 8.88 21.26
CA PRO A 310 3.32 9.75 22.43
C PRO A 310 2.01 10.54 22.54
N THR A 311 1.48 10.71 23.75
CA THR A 311 0.16 11.35 23.97
C THR A 311 0.10 12.79 23.46
N THR A 312 1.21 13.53 23.48
CA THR A 312 1.33 14.86 22.89
C THR A 312 1.12 14.86 21.38
N GLU A 313 1.72 13.90 20.68
CA GLU A 313 1.58 13.74 19.24
C GLU A 313 0.20 13.21 18.86
N LEU A 314 -0.34 12.28 19.64
CA LEU A 314 -1.71 11.81 19.50
C LEU A 314 -2.73 12.95 19.61
N HIS A 315 -2.56 13.84 20.60
CA HIS A 315 -3.40 15.03 20.76
C HIS A 315 -3.29 15.97 19.56
N ARG A 316 -2.07 16.29 19.11
CA ARG A 316 -1.83 17.16 17.95
C ARG A 316 -2.50 16.61 16.68
N LEU A 317 -2.31 15.32 16.40
CA LEU A 317 -2.87 14.65 15.22
C LEU A 317 -4.39 14.54 15.26
N LEU A 318 -4.97 14.34 16.44
CA LEU A 318 -6.42 14.30 16.64
C LEU A 318 -7.03 15.68 16.43
N THR A 319 -6.49 16.70 17.08
CA THR A 319 -6.98 18.09 16.98
C THR A 319 -6.96 18.59 15.54
N ALA A 320 -5.94 18.24 14.75
CA ALA A 320 -5.87 18.59 13.32
C ALA A 320 -7.01 17.99 12.46
N ARG A 321 -7.65 16.90 12.91
CA ARG A 321 -8.69 16.17 12.17
C ARG A 321 -10.12 16.46 12.65
N LEU A 322 -10.27 17.03 13.84
CA LEU A 322 -11.58 17.34 14.42
C LEU A 322 -12.12 18.68 13.93
N ASP A 323 -13.44 18.76 13.74
CA ASP A 323 -14.11 20.04 13.51
C ASP A 323 -14.08 20.94 14.76
N GLY A 324 -14.53 22.19 14.62
CA GLY A 324 -14.47 23.17 15.72
C GLY A 324 -15.28 22.77 16.97
N ALA A 325 -16.43 22.12 16.79
CA ALA A 325 -17.29 21.72 17.91
C ALA A 325 -16.72 20.49 18.64
N ALA A 326 -16.21 19.51 17.88
CA ALA A 326 -15.56 18.32 18.42
C ALA A 326 -14.25 18.67 19.13
N ARG A 327 -13.46 19.63 18.61
CA ARG A 327 -12.27 20.16 19.29
C ARG A 327 -12.61 20.81 20.62
N ALA A 328 -13.57 21.74 20.63
CA ALA A 328 -13.98 22.42 21.86
C ALA A 328 -14.51 21.44 22.92
N TRP A 329 -15.25 20.40 22.51
CA TRP A 329 -15.68 19.33 23.41
C TRP A 329 -14.49 18.53 23.96
N LEU A 330 -13.51 18.18 23.10
CA LEU A 330 -12.33 17.45 23.52
C LEU A 330 -11.54 18.24 24.57
N ASP A 331 -11.28 19.53 24.32
CA ASP A 331 -10.56 20.39 25.27
C ASP A 331 -11.27 20.43 26.64
N GLN A 332 -12.59 20.63 26.65
CA GLN A 332 -13.40 20.59 27.88
C GLN A 332 -13.37 19.22 28.58
N ALA A 333 -13.37 18.13 27.82
CA ALA A 333 -13.31 16.79 28.36
C ALA A 333 -11.95 16.49 29.01
N LEU A 334 -10.85 16.96 28.40
CA LEU A 334 -9.50 16.83 28.95
C LEU A 334 -9.32 17.69 30.19
N ASP A 335 -9.79 18.94 30.19
CA ASP A 335 -9.76 19.82 31.36
C ASP A 335 -10.55 19.23 32.53
N ALA A 336 -11.76 18.71 32.27
CA ALA A 336 -12.60 18.08 33.29
C ALA A 336 -11.94 16.83 33.88
N ALA A 337 -11.27 16.03 33.05
CA ALA A 337 -10.51 14.85 33.47
C ALA A 337 -9.28 15.23 34.31
N ALA A 338 -8.53 16.25 33.90
CA ALA A 338 -7.34 16.71 34.61
C ALA A 338 -7.66 17.37 35.96
N ALA A 339 -8.80 18.05 36.07
CA ALA A 339 -9.24 18.73 37.30
C ALA A 339 -9.58 17.76 38.44
N HIS A 340 -10.02 16.53 38.11
CA HIS A 340 -10.42 15.52 39.09
C HIS A 340 -9.72 14.18 38.81
N PRO A 341 -8.40 14.10 39.05
CA PRO A 341 -7.64 12.87 38.82
C PRO A 341 -8.11 11.75 39.76
N GLY A 342 -8.26 10.53 39.25
CA GLY A 342 -8.61 9.34 40.05
C GLY A 342 -10.11 9.08 40.27
N ALA A 343 -10.43 8.26 41.28
CA ALA A 343 -11.78 7.74 41.57
C ALA A 343 -12.57 8.65 42.54
N HIS A 344 -13.63 9.27 42.06
CA HIS A 344 -14.57 10.02 42.90
C HIS A 344 -16.01 9.68 42.52
N GLY A 345 -16.67 8.88 43.36
CA GLY A 345 -18.10 8.54 43.24
C GLY A 345 -18.42 7.37 42.29
N PRO A 346 -19.69 6.90 42.26
CA PRO A 346 -20.10 5.71 41.52
C PRO A 346 -20.00 5.85 39.98
N ILE A 347 -19.87 7.08 39.45
CA ILE A 347 -19.46 7.37 38.06
C ILE A 347 -18.67 8.68 38.09
N SER A 348 -17.40 8.65 37.66
CA SER A 348 -16.58 9.86 37.60
C SER A 348 -16.94 10.72 36.37
N VAL A 349 -16.68 12.03 36.44
CA VAL A 349 -16.98 12.94 35.31
C VAL A 349 -16.23 12.54 34.04
N TRP A 350 -15.01 12.01 34.15
CA TRP A 350 -14.22 11.58 33.00
C TRP A 350 -14.71 10.25 32.40
N GLU A 351 -15.28 9.34 33.21
CA GLU A 351 -15.91 8.10 32.70
C GLU A 351 -17.11 8.43 31.79
N LEU A 352 -17.90 9.46 32.13
CA LEU A 352 -18.97 9.97 31.24
C LEU A 352 -18.42 10.49 29.91
N ARG A 353 -17.25 11.15 29.92
CA ARG A 353 -16.60 11.65 28.69
C ARG A 353 -16.12 10.51 27.79
N LEU A 354 -15.70 9.37 28.36
CA LEU A 354 -15.36 8.19 27.56
C LEU A 354 -16.57 7.66 26.77
N ALA A 355 -17.74 7.61 27.39
CA ALA A 355 -18.97 7.16 26.75
C ALA A 355 -19.46 8.14 25.65
N GLU A 356 -19.16 9.43 25.80
CA GLU A 356 -19.53 10.48 24.84
C GLU A 356 -18.59 10.57 23.62
N ALA A 357 -17.32 10.16 23.76
CA ALA A 357 -16.27 10.37 22.75
C ALA A 357 -16.67 9.93 21.33
N GLY A 358 -17.30 8.77 21.18
CA GLY A 358 -17.75 8.28 19.87
C GLY A 358 -18.79 9.19 19.20
N ARG A 359 -19.73 9.73 19.98
CA ARG A 359 -20.77 10.65 19.46
C ARG A 359 -20.22 12.03 19.14
N ARG A 360 -19.17 12.46 19.84
CA ARG A 360 -18.63 13.83 19.78
C ARG A 360 -17.48 13.98 18.79
N CYS A 361 -16.61 12.97 18.68
CA CYS A 361 -15.44 12.98 17.80
C CYS A 361 -15.62 12.10 16.54
N GLY A 362 -16.67 11.29 16.49
CA GLY A 362 -16.89 10.30 15.45
C GLY A 362 -16.14 8.98 15.72
N ALA A 363 -16.65 7.88 15.15
CA ALA A 363 -16.12 6.53 15.39
C ALA A 363 -14.64 6.39 15.04
N ALA A 364 -14.18 7.05 13.97
CA ALA A 364 -12.78 7.01 13.51
C ALA A 364 -11.78 7.62 14.51
N HIS A 365 -12.24 8.50 15.41
CA HIS A 365 -11.39 9.27 16.32
C HIS A 365 -11.62 8.95 17.80
N ALA A 366 -12.64 8.14 18.10
CA ALA A 366 -13.12 7.89 19.44
C ALA A 366 -12.06 7.28 20.36
N ASP A 367 -11.25 6.33 19.85
CA ASP A 367 -10.22 5.66 20.65
C ASP A 367 -9.10 6.63 21.03
N ALA A 368 -8.66 7.50 20.12
CA ALA A 368 -7.66 8.53 20.41
C ALA A 368 -8.16 9.50 21.49
N ALA A 369 -9.41 9.98 21.36
CA ALA A 369 -10.02 10.85 22.35
C ALA A 369 -10.12 10.18 23.73
N ARG A 370 -10.54 8.92 23.79
CA ARG A 370 -10.62 8.15 25.04
C ARG A 370 -9.26 7.92 25.69
N VAL A 371 -8.23 7.60 24.91
CA VAL A 371 -6.86 7.46 25.43
C VAL A 371 -6.37 8.77 26.05
N LEU A 372 -6.63 9.91 25.40
CA LEU A 372 -6.26 11.22 25.95
C LEU A 372 -7.04 11.56 27.22
N ILE A 373 -8.34 11.22 27.29
CA ILE A 373 -9.16 11.41 28.50
C ILE A 373 -8.61 10.56 29.66
N LEU A 374 -8.33 9.27 29.42
CA LEU A 374 -7.72 8.37 30.41
C LEU A 374 -6.36 8.90 30.89
N HIS A 375 -5.56 9.43 29.97
CA HIS A 375 -4.25 10.01 30.28
C HIS A 375 -4.38 11.28 31.13
N ALA A 376 -5.27 12.21 30.75
CA ALA A 376 -5.55 13.44 31.49
C ALA A 376 -6.09 13.14 32.91
N ALA A 377 -6.95 12.13 33.04
CA ALA A 377 -7.47 11.65 34.33
C ALA A 377 -6.41 11.00 35.22
N ARG A 378 -5.23 10.67 34.68
CA ARG A 378 -4.20 9.86 35.34
C ARG A 378 -4.77 8.57 35.90
N ALA A 379 -5.58 7.87 35.09
CA ALA A 379 -6.24 6.64 35.50
C ALA A 379 -5.21 5.58 35.90
N ASP A 380 -5.30 5.11 37.14
CA ASP A 380 -4.47 4.02 37.66
C ASP A 380 -4.97 2.65 37.18
N ALA A 381 -4.23 1.59 37.52
CA ALA A 381 -4.56 0.23 37.10
C ALA A 381 -5.96 -0.22 37.59
N GLU A 382 -6.40 0.21 38.77
CA GLU A 382 -7.71 -0.13 39.32
C GLU A 382 -8.84 0.57 38.54
N ALA A 383 -8.70 1.86 38.24
CA ALA A 383 -9.63 2.60 37.40
C ALA A 383 -9.71 2.02 35.99
N LEU A 384 -8.57 1.68 35.39
CA LEU A 384 -8.51 1.06 34.06
C LEU A 384 -9.20 -0.33 34.07
N ALA A 385 -8.97 -1.14 35.10
CA ALA A 385 -9.65 -2.43 35.26
C ALA A 385 -11.17 -2.26 35.42
N ARG A 386 -11.63 -1.27 36.21
CA ARG A 386 -13.05 -0.95 36.36
C ARG A 386 -13.69 -0.59 35.02
N VAL A 387 -13.08 0.34 34.26
CA VAL A 387 -13.58 0.75 32.94
C VAL A 387 -13.59 -0.43 31.96
N TYR A 388 -12.56 -1.29 32.00
CA TYR A 388 -12.49 -2.45 31.14
C TYR A 388 -13.58 -3.49 31.46
N HIS A 389 -13.82 -3.80 32.74
CA HIS A 389 -14.79 -4.83 33.11
C HIS A 389 -16.25 -4.36 32.99
N GLN A 390 -16.53 -3.07 33.17
CA GLN A 390 -17.88 -2.52 33.14
C GLN A 390 -18.24 -1.86 31.79
N GLY A 391 -17.23 -1.52 30.98
CA GLY A 391 -17.38 -0.78 29.75
C GLY A 391 -17.78 -1.63 28.53
N THR A 392 -18.23 -0.92 27.51
CA THR A 392 -18.49 -1.45 26.16
C THR A 392 -17.21 -1.96 25.49
N ALA A 393 -17.34 -2.70 24.39
CA ALA A 393 -16.20 -3.17 23.61
C ALA A 393 -15.29 -2.01 23.13
N ASP A 394 -15.85 -0.84 22.83
CA ASP A 394 -15.06 0.34 22.44
C ASP A 394 -14.30 0.96 23.61
N GLU A 395 -14.88 0.98 24.81
CA GLU A 395 -14.21 1.46 26.02
C GLU A 395 -13.11 0.50 26.47
N ARG A 396 -13.37 -0.81 26.41
CA ARG A 396 -12.36 -1.86 26.61
C ARG A 396 -11.18 -1.70 25.67
N ARG A 397 -11.45 -1.47 24.38
CA ARG A 397 -10.41 -1.24 23.37
C ARG A 397 -9.58 0.01 23.69
N ALA A 398 -10.21 1.09 24.13
CA ALA A 398 -9.52 2.29 24.55
C ALA A 398 -8.63 2.08 25.79
N VAL A 399 -9.07 1.28 26.76
CA VAL A 399 -8.24 0.90 27.92
C VAL A 399 -6.98 0.18 27.45
N LEU A 400 -7.11 -0.82 26.58
CA LEU A 400 -5.96 -1.56 26.02
C LEU A 400 -4.97 -0.63 25.32
N HIS A 401 -5.47 0.37 24.57
CA HIS A 401 -4.62 1.38 23.94
C HIS A 401 -3.97 2.37 24.92
N ALA A 402 -4.56 2.59 26.09
CA ALA A 402 -4.03 3.51 27.11
C ALA A 402 -2.97 2.87 28.02
N LEU A 403 -2.98 1.53 28.17
CA LEU A 403 -2.05 0.79 29.02
C LEU A 403 -0.57 1.22 28.84
N PRO A 404 -0.01 1.32 27.62
CA PRO A 404 1.41 1.64 27.49
C PRO A 404 1.79 3.04 27.95
N HIS A 405 0.82 3.93 28.11
CA HIS A 405 1.00 5.33 28.54
C HIS A 405 0.80 5.54 30.04
N LEU A 406 0.10 4.62 30.71
CA LEU A 406 -0.36 4.80 32.10
C LEU A 406 0.17 3.74 33.07
N VAL A 407 0.45 2.53 32.58
CA VAL A 407 0.85 1.39 33.42
C VAL A 407 2.28 0.98 33.05
N PRO A 408 3.29 1.34 33.85
CA PRO A 408 4.69 0.98 33.56
C PRO A 408 5.03 -0.47 33.92
N GLY A 409 4.30 -1.09 34.85
CA GLY A 409 4.52 -2.45 35.33
C GLY A 409 3.52 -3.47 34.77
N PRO A 410 3.60 -4.74 35.21
CA PRO A 410 2.77 -5.84 34.72
C PRO A 410 1.35 -5.88 35.34
N GLU A 411 0.95 -4.89 36.14
CA GLU A 411 -0.28 -4.94 36.95
C GLU A 411 -1.56 -5.06 36.10
N ALA A 412 -1.54 -4.55 34.86
CA ALA A 412 -2.65 -4.63 33.91
C ALA A 412 -2.57 -5.83 32.94
N ARG A 413 -1.61 -6.74 33.12
CA ARG A 413 -1.49 -7.99 32.34
C ARG A 413 -2.80 -8.80 32.28
N PRO A 414 -3.58 -8.97 33.37
CA PRO A 414 -4.84 -9.71 33.32
C PRO A 414 -5.86 -9.16 32.30
N LEU A 415 -5.85 -7.84 32.03
CA LEU A 415 -6.76 -7.22 31.05
C LEU A 415 -6.38 -7.60 29.62
N VAL A 416 -5.07 -7.65 29.31
CA VAL A 416 -4.58 -8.12 28.02
C VAL A 416 -4.90 -9.60 27.81
N GLU A 417 -4.66 -10.43 28.82
CA GLU A 417 -4.98 -11.86 28.72
C GLU A 417 -6.47 -12.12 28.54
N ASP A 418 -7.33 -11.38 29.24
CA ASP A 418 -8.78 -11.45 29.04
C ASP A 418 -9.15 -11.06 27.61
N ALA A 419 -8.61 -9.96 27.08
CA ALA A 419 -8.87 -9.52 25.71
C ALA A 419 -8.49 -10.58 24.67
N LEU A 420 -7.34 -11.25 24.87
CA LEU A 420 -6.84 -12.33 24.01
C LEU A 420 -7.69 -13.60 24.09
N ARG A 421 -8.46 -13.81 25.16
CA ARG A 421 -9.42 -14.92 25.27
C ARG A 421 -10.72 -14.66 24.50
N THR A 422 -10.99 -13.42 24.08
CA THR A 422 -12.19 -13.07 23.29
C THR A 422 -12.06 -13.45 21.81
N ASN A 423 -13.18 -13.41 21.07
CA ASN A 423 -13.20 -13.50 19.60
C ASN A 423 -13.48 -12.14 18.92
N ASP A 424 -13.53 -11.03 19.68
CA ASP A 424 -13.65 -9.69 19.08
C ASP A 424 -12.28 -9.30 18.52
N THR A 425 -12.14 -9.34 17.20
CA THR A 425 -10.88 -9.05 16.50
C THR A 425 -10.35 -7.65 16.79
N ARG A 426 -11.22 -6.70 17.15
CA ARG A 426 -10.81 -5.33 17.51
C ARG A 426 -10.16 -5.27 18.88
N LEU A 427 -10.64 -6.08 19.84
CA LEU A 427 -10.01 -6.22 21.16
C LEU A 427 -8.70 -7.00 21.08
N VAL A 428 -8.66 -8.08 20.30
CA VAL A 428 -7.44 -8.85 20.05
C VAL A 428 -6.36 -7.96 19.42
N ALA A 429 -6.70 -7.18 18.40
CA ALA A 429 -5.77 -6.25 17.75
C ALA A 429 -5.24 -5.17 18.69
N ALA A 430 -6.06 -4.64 19.61
CA ALA A 430 -5.60 -3.67 20.60
C ALA A 430 -4.75 -4.30 21.70
N ALA A 431 -5.06 -5.55 22.08
CA ALA A 431 -4.35 -6.28 23.13
C ALA A 431 -2.89 -6.60 22.74
N VAL A 432 -2.61 -6.89 21.46
CA VAL A 432 -1.25 -7.21 20.98
C VAL A 432 -0.34 -5.99 20.75
N GLY A 433 -0.71 -4.83 21.30
CA GLY A 433 0.08 -3.60 21.23
C GLY A 433 1.32 -3.55 22.16
N PRO A 434 1.96 -2.37 22.33
CA PRO A 434 3.23 -2.23 23.04
C PRO A 434 3.24 -2.74 24.49
N TYR A 435 2.11 -2.65 25.21
CA TYR A 435 2.03 -3.18 26.58
C TYR A 435 2.16 -4.71 26.61
N CYS A 436 1.52 -5.41 25.68
CA CYS A 436 1.67 -6.87 25.52
C CYS A 436 3.11 -7.25 25.20
N ALA A 437 3.75 -6.54 24.26
CA ALA A 437 5.14 -6.77 23.89
C ALA A 437 6.11 -6.70 25.08
N ARG A 438 5.85 -5.78 26.03
CA ARG A 438 6.67 -5.56 27.23
C ARG A 438 6.39 -6.54 28.37
N HIS A 439 5.13 -6.91 28.59
CA HIS A 439 4.73 -7.56 29.85
C HIS A 439 4.21 -8.99 29.72
N LEU A 440 3.90 -9.49 28.51
CA LEU A 440 3.60 -10.91 28.34
C LEU A 440 4.90 -11.73 28.32
N ASP A 441 4.91 -12.82 29.10
CA ASP A 441 5.95 -13.84 29.01
C ASP A 441 5.97 -14.51 27.61
N ALA A 442 7.02 -15.27 27.34
CA ALA A 442 7.22 -15.90 26.03
C ALA A 442 6.06 -16.84 25.65
N HIS A 443 5.55 -17.61 26.61
CA HIS A 443 4.47 -18.56 26.36
C HIS A 443 3.16 -17.85 25.99
N ALA A 444 2.71 -16.89 26.80
CA ALA A 444 1.50 -16.13 26.55
C ALA A 444 1.58 -15.33 25.24
N TRP A 445 2.76 -14.77 24.93
CA TRP A 445 2.96 -14.02 23.70
C TRP A 445 2.90 -14.90 22.43
N ARG A 446 3.48 -16.10 22.43
CA ARG A 446 3.34 -17.05 21.31
C ARG A 446 1.89 -17.43 21.05
N HIS A 447 1.14 -17.68 22.12
CA HIS A 447 -0.29 -17.94 22.03
C HIS A 447 -1.08 -16.74 21.50
N ALA A 448 -0.66 -15.50 21.81
CA ALA A 448 -1.25 -14.30 21.24
C ALA A 448 -1.01 -14.20 19.72
N VAL A 449 0.18 -14.55 19.24
CA VAL A 449 0.49 -14.62 17.78
C VAL A 449 -0.39 -15.66 17.09
N LEU A 450 -0.50 -16.86 17.64
CA LEU A 450 -1.41 -17.89 17.11
C LEU A 450 -2.87 -17.45 17.13
N LYS A 451 -3.29 -16.77 18.21
CA LYS A 451 -4.65 -16.22 18.31
C LYS A 451 -4.94 -15.25 17.17
N CYS A 452 -4.01 -14.36 16.85
CA CYS A 452 -4.15 -13.43 15.71
C CYS A 452 -4.35 -14.19 14.39
N LEU A 453 -3.50 -15.18 14.10
CA LEU A 453 -3.60 -16.03 12.91
C LEU A 453 -4.93 -16.81 12.85
N PHE A 454 -5.42 -17.28 13.99
CA PHE A 454 -6.68 -18.00 14.11
C PHE A 454 -7.90 -17.09 13.88
N THR A 455 -7.89 -15.88 14.44
CA THR A 455 -9.02 -14.94 14.33
C THR A 455 -8.95 -14.00 13.13
N GLY A 456 -7.89 -14.06 12.31
CA GLY A 456 -7.70 -13.20 11.15
C GLY A 456 -7.26 -11.77 11.47
N VAL A 457 -6.62 -11.55 12.63
CA VAL A 457 -5.98 -10.27 12.94
C VAL A 457 -4.59 -10.27 12.29
N THR A 458 -4.31 -9.26 11.46
CA THR A 458 -2.99 -9.12 10.80
C THR A 458 -1.87 -9.06 11.83
N LEU A 459 -0.77 -9.78 11.56
CA LEU A 459 0.38 -9.82 12.46
C LEU A 459 1.14 -8.49 12.49
N ASP A 460 0.87 -7.56 11.57
CA ASP A 460 1.41 -6.19 11.62
C ASP A 460 0.91 -5.38 12.83
N ARG A 461 -0.15 -5.84 13.51
CA ARG A 461 -0.61 -5.26 14.78
C ARG A 461 0.19 -5.71 15.99
N VAL A 462 0.96 -6.80 15.88
CA VAL A 462 1.75 -7.34 17.00
C VAL A 462 2.99 -6.47 17.19
N ALA A 463 2.99 -5.68 18.26
CA ALA A 463 4.13 -4.83 18.59
C ALA A 463 5.40 -5.68 18.85
N ASP A 464 6.55 -5.19 18.38
CA ASP A 464 7.85 -5.85 18.46
C ASP A 464 7.90 -7.28 17.89
N LEU A 465 7.01 -7.65 16.96
CA LEU A 465 6.93 -9.00 16.40
C LEU A 465 8.29 -9.50 15.88
N ALA A 466 8.98 -8.70 15.06
CA ALA A 466 10.26 -9.12 14.49
C ALA A 466 11.35 -9.33 15.56
N ARG A 467 11.33 -8.51 16.62
CA ARG A 467 12.29 -8.62 17.73
C ARG A 467 12.00 -9.86 18.59
N ARG A 468 10.74 -10.09 18.94
CA ARG A 468 10.32 -11.21 19.80
C ARG A 468 10.25 -12.55 19.09
N ALA A 469 9.97 -12.57 17.78
CA ALA A 469 9.89 -13.80 17.02
C ALA A 469 11.28 -14.36 16.67
N ARG A 470 12.28 -13.49 16.43
CA ARG A 470 13.59 -13.92 15.93
C ARG A 470 14.26 -14.92 16.87
N GLY A 471 14.74 -16.03 16.31
CA GLY A 471 15.36 -17.11 17.07
C GLY A 471 14.41 -17.93 17.96
N ASP A 472 13.10 -17.65 17.97
CA ASP A 472 12.13 -18.37 18.79
C ASP A 472 11.74 -19.71 18.15
N GLY A 473 12.56 -20.73 18.40
CA GLY A 473 12.36 -22.08 17.86
C GLY A 473 11.02 -22.73 18.26
N GLU A 474 10.50 -22.39 19.45
CA GLU A 474 9.19 -22.89 19.90
C GLU A 474 8.05 -22.23 19.12
N LEU A 475 8.13 -20.92 18.85
CA LEU A 475 7.19 -20.26 17.95
C LEU A 475 7.24 -20.87 16.54
N ALA A 476 8.44 -21.11 16.00
CA ALA A 476 8.60 -21.73 14.68
C ALA A 476 7.94 -23.12 14.60
N ARG A 477 8.09 -23.93 15.67
CA ARG A 477 7.46 -25.24 15.81
C ARG A 477 5.93 -25.11 15.86
N MET A 478 5.40 -24.25 16.73
CA MET A 478 3.96 -24.00 16.88
C MET A 478 3.31 -23.50 15.56
N LEU A 479 3.98 -22.64 14.82
CA LEU A 479 3.52 -22.17 13.51
C LEU A 479 3.54 -23.28 12.45
N GLY A 480 4.52 -24.19 12.52
CA GLY A 480 4.56 -25.41 11.70
C GLY A 480 3.34 -26.30 11.95
N ASP A 481 3.10 -26.65 13.22
CA ASP A 481 1.97 -27.49 13.62
C ASP A 481 0.63 -26.88 13.16
N TYR A 482 0.46 -25.56 13.32
CA TYR A 482 -0.75 -24.87 12.88
C TYR A 482 -0.93 -24.88 11.36
N ALA A 483 0.16 -24.73 10.59
CA ALA A 483 0.11 -24.82 9.13
C ALA A 483 -0.27 -26.24 8.66
N ASP A 484 0.28 -27.26 9.30
CA ASP A 484 -0.01 -28.67 9.01
C ASP A 484 -1.47 -29.00 9.34
N GLU A 485 -1.99 -28.56 10.48
CA GLU A 485 -3.40 -28.74 10.88
C GLU A 485 -4.37 -28.06 9.89
N ARG A 486 -4.05 -26.84 9.44
CA ARG A 486 -4.85 -26.11 8.45
C ARG A 486 -4.89 -26.85 7.12
N THR A 487 -3.72 -27.29 6.64
CA THR A 487 -3.56 -28.02 5.39
C THR A 487 -4.30 -29.36 5.41
N ALA A 488 -4.16 -30.13 6.49
CA ALA A 488 -4.87 -31.40 6.68
C ALA A 488 -6.40 -31.22 6.68
N ALA A 489 -6.88 -30.07 7.17
CA ALA A 489 -8.30 -29.72 7.16
C ALA A 489 -8.78 -29.09 5.82
N GLY A 490 -7.93 -29.01 4.79
CA GLY A 490 -8.26 -28.38 3.51
C GLY A 490 -8.49 -26.87 3.59
N ARG A 491 -7.97 -26.22 4.64
CA ARG A 491 -8.11 -24.77 4.88
C ARG A 491 -6.82 -24.04 4.47
N PRO A 492 -6.90 -22.84 3.87
CA PRO A 492 -5.71 -22.11 3.43
C PRO A 492 -4.80 -21.72 4.60
N VAL A 493 -3.49 -21.76 4.41
CA VAL A 493 -2.51 -21.27 5.40
C VAL A 493 -2.34 -19.75 5.22
N PRO A 494 -2.47 -18.93 6.27
CA PRO A 494 -2.27 -17.48 6.15
C PRO A 494 -0.83 -17.14 5.71
N GLU A 495 -0.66 -16.24 4.74
CA GLU A 495 0.67 -15.82 4.24
C GLU A 495 1.56 -15.26 5.36
N ASP A 496 0.96 -14.48 6.27
CA ASP A 496 1.61 -13.91 7.46
C ASP A 496 2.32 -14.96 8.34
N LEU A 497 1.83 -16.21 8.36
CA LEU A 497 2.44 -17.30 9.09
C LEU A 497 3.84 -17.61 8.56
N HIS A 498 3.97 -17.72 7.23
CA HIS A 498 5.24 -18.05 6.59
C HIS A 498 6.29 -16.98 6.87
N ARG A 499 5.90 -15.70 6.83
CA ARG A 499 6.76 -14.57 7.19
C ARG A 499 7.31 -14.70 8.61
N VAL A 500 6.45 -14.93 9.59
CA VAL A 500 6.88 -15.01 11.00
C VAL A 500 7.66 -16.28 11.28
N ARG A 501 7.32 -17.40 10.64
CA ARG A 501 8.09 -18.64 10.76
C ARG A 501 9.51 -18.47 10.22
N THR A 502 9.70 -17.78 9.10
CA THR A 502 11.03 -17.45 8.57
C THR A 502 11.81 -16.57 9.55
N LEU A 503 11.18 -15.56 10.15
CA LEU A 503 11.81 -14.73 11.17
C LEU A 503 12.22 -15.57 12.39
N ALA A 504 11.36 -16.49 12.84
CA ALA A 504 11.61 -17.32 14.02
C ALA A 504 12.72 -18.36 13.82
N LEU A 505 12.94 -18.81 12.59
CA LEU A 505 14.05 -19.68 12.21
C LEU A 505 15.36 -18.93 11.99
N ALA A 506 15.33 -17.60 11.88
CA ALA A 506 16.54 -16.82 11.67
C ALA A 506 17.41 -16.77 12.96
N PRO A 507 18.74 -16.90 12.83
CA PRO A 507 19.64 -16.84 13.98
C PRO A 507 19.59 -15.47 14.67
N ASP A 508 19.72 -15.47 15.99
CA ASP A 508 19.81 -14.23 16.78
C ASP A 508 21.23 -13.66 16.70
N PRO A 509 21.42 -12.41 16.23
CA PRO A 509 22.75 -11.81 16.13
C PRO A 509 23.41 -11.49 17.48
N ASP A 510 22.68 -11.49 18.61
CA ASP A 510 23.25 -11.17 19.93
C ASP A 510 22.54 -11.94 21.08
N PRO A 511 23.03 -13.14 21.47
CA PRO A 511 22.37 -13.94 22.50
C PRO A 511 22.59 -13.32 23.89
N GLN A 512 21.60 -12.58 24.39
CA GLN A 512 21.55 -12.21 25.81
C GLN A 512 21.20 -13.47 26.64
N PRO A 513 21.96 -13.82 27.67
CA PRO A 513 21.61 -14.94 28.56
C PRO A 513 20.38 -14.59 29.42
N ASP A 514 19.46 -15.54 29.57
CA ASP A 514 18.31 -15.43 30.45
C ASP A 514 18.75 -15.10 31.90
N PRO A 515 18.01 -14.26 32.65
CA PRO A 515 18.20 -14.13 34.08
C PRO A 515 17.83 -15.47 34.74
N ALA A 516 18.83 -16.16 35.28
CA ALA A 516 18.65 -17.44 35.95
C ALA A 516 17.59 -17.37 37.06
N GLU A 517 16.66 -18.33 37.06
CA GLU A 517 15.75 -18.57 38.18
C GLU A 517 16.57 -18.79 39.48
N PRO A 518 16.17 -18.21 40.62
CA PRO A 518 16.82 -18.50 41.89
C PRO A 518 16.54 -19.96 42.28
N ALA A 519 17.61 -20.74 42.44
CA ALA A 519 17.56 -22.14 42.85
C ALA A 519 16.81 -22.33 44.19
N PRO A 520 16.10 -23.45 44.39
CA PRO A 520 15.37 -23.69 45.62
C PRO A 520 16.34 -23.93 46.79
N ALA A 521 16.03 -23.33 47.94
CA ALA A 521 16.76 -23.55 49.18
C ALA A 521 16.67 -25.03 49.59
N ALA A 522 17.81 -25.70 49.70
CA ALA A 522 17.90 -27.05 50.24
C ALA A 522 17.96 -26.98 51.77
N ASP A 523 17.01 -27.66 52.39
CA ASP A 523 16.92 -27.87 53.83
C ASP A 523 17.83 -29.02 54.30
N SER A 524 18.39 -28.80 55.50
CA SER A 524 18.72 -29.78 56.55
C SER A 524 20.10 -30.44 56.65
N ALA A 525 20.60 -30.35 57.89
CA ALA A 525 21.18 -31.41 58.73
C ALA A 525 22.70 -31.48 58.97
N SER A 526 23.09 -30.93 60.14
CA SER A 526 23.83 -31.61 61.23
C SER A 526 24.87 -32.69 60.88
N SER A 527 26.13 -32.43 61.22
CA SER A 527 27.10 -33.46 61.67
C SER A 527 28.24 -32.80 62.47
N THR A 528 28.42 -33.26 63.71
CA THR A 528 29.47 -32.95 64.70
C THR A 528 30.89 -33.33 64.26
N PRO A 529 31.95 -32.74 64.86
CA PRO A 529 33.34 -32.94 64.45
C PRO A 529 34.04 -34.09 65.22
N SER A 530 34.98 -34.77 64.57
CA SER A 530 35.93 -35.68 65.22
C SER A 530 37.36 -35.24 64.94
N HIS A 531 38.09 -34.98 66.03
CA HIS A 531 39.53 -34.77 66.15
C HIS A 531 40.38 -35.92 65.61
N THR A 532 41.57 -35.60 65.04
CA THR A 532 42.94 -36.08 65.38
C THR A 532 43.92 -35.58 64.31
N THR A 533 44.78 -34.59 64.58
CA THR A 533 46.23 -34.71 64.90
C THR A 533 47.07 -35.51 63.91
N ASP A 534 47.88 -34.85 63.09
CA ASP A 534 49.35 -34.87 63.23
C ASP A 534 50.01 -33.93 62.20
N ASP A 535 50.84 -33.04 62.73
CA ASP A 535 51.93 -32.34 62.05
C ASP A 535 53.20 -33.14 62.46
N PRO A 536 54.29 -33.24 61.66
CA PRO A 536 55.21 -32.10 61.66
C PRO A 536 56.14 -31.90 60.44
N HIS A 537 56.60 -30.65 60.33
CA HIS A 537 57.93 -30.19 59.92
C HIS A 537 58.36 -30.24 58.44
N GLY A 538 58.70 -29.06 57.91
CA GLY A 538 59.98 -28.89 57.20
C GLY A 538 60.11 -27.77 56.16
N LYS A 539 60.52 -26.57 56.62
CA LYS A 539 61.53 -25.64 56.04
C LYS A 539 61.35 -25.05 54.63
N GLU A 540 61.15 -23.73 54.56
CA GLU A 540 62.16 -22.67 54.26
C GLU A 540 62.57 -22.58 52.78
N SER A 541 61.96 -21.64 52.04
CA SER A 541 62.56 -20.39 51.53
C SER A 541 61.57 -19.62 50.67
#